data_AF-A0ABD3L8B6-F1
#
_entry.id   AF-A0ABD3L8B6-F1
#
_cell.length_a   1.000
_cell.length_b   1.000
_cell.length_c   1.000
_cell.angle_alpha   90.00
_cell.angle_beta   90.00
_cell.angle_gamma   90.00
#
_symmetry.space_group_name_H-M   'P 1'
#
loop_
_entity.id
_entity.type
_entity.pdbx_description
1 polymer ?
#
loop_
_entity_poly.entity_id
_entity_poly.type
_entity_poly.pdbx_seq_one_letter_code
_entity_poly.pdbx_strand_id
1 'polypeptide(L)' 'MDASSLNSAELQRLISQEKERAMVNEMVAKLTSACWDKCITGTPGSKFSSSESTCLANCAQRYMDMSIIIMKRFQSMQ' A
#
# COMPACT_ATOMS: atom_id res chain seq x y z
N MET A 1 21.67 -9.15 -27.32
CA MET A 1 20.36 -8.63 -26.87
C MET A 1 20.26 -7.21 -27.38
N ASP A 2 19.35 -6.96 -28.32
CA ASP A 2 19.30 -5.71 -29.08
C ASP A 2 18.60 -4.61 -28.26
N ALA A 3 19.34 -3.55 -27.91
CA ALA A 3 18.93 -2.48 -27.00
C ALA A 3 17.77 -1.62 -27.55
N SER A 4 17.47 -1.75 -28.84
CA SER A 4 16.35 -1.09 -29.53
C SER A 4 14.96 -1.57 -29.07
N SER A 5 14.87 -2.79 -28.54
CA SER A 5 13.62 -3.34 -27.97
C SER A 5 13.22 -2.72 -26.62
N LEU A 6 14.17 -2.06 -25.93
CA LEU A 6 13.96 -1.42 -24.63
C LEU A 6 13.18 -0.09 -24.73
N ASN A 7 13.02 0.47 -25.93
CA ASN A 7 12.36 1.76 -26.17
C ASN A 7 11.00 1.62 -26.89
N SER A 8 10.43 0.42 -26.96
CA SER A 8 9.08 0.26 -27.52
C SER A 8 8.04 0.92 -26.59
N ALA A 9 7.12 1.69 -27.17
CA ALA A 9 6.02 2.31 -26.42
C ALA A 9 5.18 1.27 -25.66
N GLU A 10 5.08 0.05 -26.19
CA GLU A 10 4.42 -1.07 -25.52
C GLU A 10 5.18 -1.54 -24.28
N LEU A 11 6.51 -1.62 -24.33
CA LEU A 11 7.30 -1.96 -23.14
C LEU A 11 7.16 -0.87 -22.06
N GLN A 12 7.18 0.41 -22.42
CA GLN A 12 6.96 1.50 -21.47
C GLN A 12 5.57 1.43 -20.81
N ARG A 13 4.54 1.05 -21.59
CA ARG A 13 3.19 0.81 -21.08
C ARG A 13 3.16 -0.36 -20.10
N LEU A 14 3.79 -1.47 -20.44
CA LEU A 14 3.88 -2.65 -19.56
C LEU A 14 4.64 -2.33 -18.27
N ILE A 15 5.77 -1.64 -18.35
CA ILE A 15 6.54 -1.20 -17.18
C ILE A 15 5.69 -0.31 -16.27
N SER A 16 4.92 0.62 -16.84
CA SER A 16 4.06 1.51 -16.05
C SER A 16 2.96 0.74 -15.32
N GLN A 17 2.33 -0.23 -16.00
CA GLN A 17 1.30 -1.09 -15.40
C GLN A 17 1.87 -1.98 -14.29
N GLU A 18 3.02 -2.59 -14.51
CA GLU A 18 3.68 -3.43 -13.49
C GLU A 18 4.16 -2.59 -12.29
N LYS A 19 4.60 -1.34 -12.54
CA LYS A 19 4.92 -0.39 -11.46
C LYS A 19 3.70 -0.06 -10.61
N GLU A 20 2.55 0.23 -11.23
CA GLU A 20 1.29 0.48 -10.52
C GLU A 20 0.89 -0.72 -9.65
N ARG A 21 0.94 -1.94 -10.22
CA ARG A 21 0.67 -3.18 -9.49
C ARG A 21 1.61 -3.38 -8.31
N ALA A 22 2.92 -3.17 -8.52
CA ALA A 22 3.92 -3.30 -7.47
C ALA A 22 3.68 -2.30 -6.33
N MET A 23 3.34 -1.04 -6.66
CA MET A 23 3.02 -0.03 -5.64
C MET A 23 1.79 -0.41 -4.82
N VAL A 24 0.72 -0.91 -5.45
CA VAL A 24 -0.48 -1.38 -4.73
C VAL A 24 -0.14 -2.56 -3.83
N ASN A 25 0.62 -3.55 -4.32
CA ASN A 25 1.03 -4.70 -3.52
C ASN A 25 1.87 -4.29 -2.30
N GLU A 26 2.80 -3.35 -2.49
CA GLU A 26 3.62 -2.83 -1.39
C GLU A 26 2.76 -2.08 -0.37
N MET A 27 1.80 -1.28 -0.82
CA MET A 27 0.87 -0.58 0.05
C MET A 27 0.01 -1.54 0.87
N VAL A 28 -0.53 -2.59 0.24
CA VAL A 28 -1.29 -3.64 0.94
C VAL A 28 -0.42 -4.32 1.99
N ALA A 29 0.79 -4.75 1.62
CA ALA A 29 1.71 -5.41 2.56
C ALA A 29 2.04 -4.52 3.77
N LYS A 30 2.31 -3.23 3.54
CA LYS A 30 2.58 -2.25 4.61
C LYS A 30 1.39 -2.06 5.54
N LEU A 31 0.19 -1.88 4.96
CA LEU A 31 -1.05 -1.74 5.73
C LEU A 31 -1.33 -3.00 6.56
N THR A 32 -1.18 -4.18 5.96
CA THR A 32 -1.39 -5.46 6.64
C THR A 32 -0.46 -5.60 7.83
N SER A 33 0.85 -5.40 7.65
CA SER A 33 1.82 -5.51 8.75
C SER A 33 1.57 -4.46 9.84
N ALA A 34 1.45 -3.18 9.47
CA ALA A 34 1.30 -2.11 10.45
C ALA A 34 -0.01 -2.20 11.25
N CYS A 35 -1.11 -2.61 10.61
CA CYS A 35 -2.40 -2.75 11.29
C CYS A 35 -2.52 -4.05 12.06
N TRP A 36 -1.85 -5.12 11.62
CA TRP A 36 -1.74 -6.35 12.40
C TRP A 36 -1.09 -6.08 13.75
N ASP A 37 0.10 -5.48 13.76
CA ASP A 37 0.86 -5.21 15.00
C ASP A 37 0.11 -4.29 15.97
N LYS A 38 -0.78 -3.44 15.46
CA LYS A 38 -1.56 -2.49 16.27
C LYS A 38 -2.85 -3.08 16.81
N CYS A 39 -3.54 -3.89 16.01
CA CYS A 39 -4.91 -4.29 16.29
C CYS A 39 -5.03 -5.72 16.81
N ILE A 40 -4.06 -6.59 16.50
CA ILE A 40 -4.07 -8.01 16.87
C ILE A 40 -3.06 -8.22 18.00
N THR A 41 -3.56 -8.24 19.24
CA THR A 41 -2.73 -8.31 20.45
C THR A 41 -2.60 -9.73 21.04
N GLY A 42 -3.32 -10.69 20.46
CA GLY A 42 -3.27 -12.10 20.82
C GLY A 42 -3.58 -12.97 19.61
N THR A 43 -3.76 -14.26 19.83
CA THR A 43 -4.16 -15.18 18.75
C THR A 43 -5.61 -14.89 18.33
N PRO A 44 -5.87 -14.49 17.07
CA PRO A 44 -7.23 -14.30 16.60
C PRO A 44 -8.03 -15.61 16.65
N GLY A 45 -9.34 -15.50 16.84
CA GLY A 45 -10.25 -16.63 16.67
C GLY A 45 -10.42 -17.01 15.19
N SER A 46 -11.42 -17.86 14.90
CA SER A 46 -11.80 -18.20 13.53
C SER A 46 -12.32 -17.01 12.71
N LYS A 47 -12.60 -15.89 13.38
CA LYS A 47 -13.02 -14.60 12.82
C LYS A 47 -12.46 -13.50 13.71
N PHE A 48 -12.29 -12.30 13.14
CA PHE A 48 -12.03 -11.11 13.93
C PHE A 48 -13.24 -10.78 14.81
N SER A 49 -12.97 -10.41 16.06
CA SER A 49 -13.94 -9.77 16.94
C SER A 49 -14.41 -8.43 16.35
N SER A 50 -15.50 -7.90 16.91
CA SER A 50 -15.98 -6.56 16.54
C SER A 50 -14.94 -5.48 16.80
N SER A 51 -14.24 -5.54 17.95
CA SER A 51 -13.17 -4.62 18.31
C SER A 51 -11.98 -4.67 17.35
N GLU A 52 -11.53 -5.88 16.97
CA GLU A 52 -10.43 -6.03 16.01
C GLU A 52 -10.84 -5.50 14.63
N SER A 53 -12.04 -5.82 14.17
CA SER A 53 -12.55 -5.36 12.87
C SER A 53 -12.64 -3.83 12.82
N THR A 54 -13.18 -3.19 13.87
CA THR A 54 -13.21 -1.73 13.99
C THR A 54 -11.81 -1.13 14.06
N CYS A 55 -10.89 -1.75 14.80
CA CYS A 55 -9.50 -1.28 14.87
C CYS A 55 -8.83 -1.33 13.50
N LEU A 56 -8.93 -2.45 12.78
CA LEU A 56 -8.32 -2.65 11.46
C LEU A 56 -8.85 -1.64 10.44
N ALA A 57 -10.17 -1.41 10.41
CA ALA A 57 -10.78 -0.41 9.53
C ALA A 57 -10.25 1.01 9.83
N ASN A 58 -10.21 1.39 11.11
CA ASN A 58 -9.69 2.68 11.53
C ASN A 58 -8.19 2.84 11.25
N CYS A 59 -7.41 1.78 11.47
CA CYS A 59 -5.97 1.77 11.22
C CYS A 59 -5.68 1.99 9.73
N ALA A 60 -6.32 1.22 8.84
CA ALA A 60 -6.10 1.33 7.41
C ALA A 60 -6.49 2.72 6.89
N GLN A 61 -7.66 3.24 7.30
CA GLN A 61 -8.12 4.57 6.92
C GLN A 61 -7.14 5.66 7.37
N ARG A 62 -6.76 5.67 8.66
CA ARG A 62 -5.84 6.67 9.21
C ARG A 62 -4.44 6.60 8.59
N TYR A 63 -3.95 5.40 8.28
CA TYR A 63 -2.66 5.22 7.62
C TYR A 63 -2.68 5.85 6.21
N MET A 64 -3.73 5.61 5.44
CA MET A 64 -3.90 6.21 4.11
C MET A 64 -4.03 7.73 4.18
N ASP A 65 -4.87 8.24 5.08
CA ASP A 65 -5.07 9.69 5.26
C ASP A 65 -3.76 10.38 5.60
N MET A 66 -3.01 9.83 6.56
CA MET A 66 -1.71 10.37 6.96
C MET A 66 -0.69 10.30 5.83
N SER A 67 -0.65 9.20 5.08
CA SER A 67 0.24 9.05 3.93
C SER A 67 0.00 10.12 2.86
N ILE A 68 -1.27 10.43 2.58
CA ILE A 68 -1.65 11.50 1.65
C ILE A 68 -1.25 12.88 2.19
N ILE A 69 -1.49 13.16 3.47
CA ILE A 69 -1.10 14.43 4.10
C ILE A 69 0.41 14.64 4.02
N ILE A 70 1.18 13.62 4.37
CA ILE A 70 2.65 13.66 4.31
C ILE A 70 3.12 13.88 2.87
N MET A 71 2.57 13.15 1.91
CA MET A 71 2.90 13.32 0.49
C MET A 71 2.63 14.74 -0.01
N LYS A 72 1.44 15.29 0.29
CA LYS A 72 1.09 16.68 -0.06
C LYS A 72 2.04 17.68 0.58
N ARG A 73 2.45 17.43 1.83
CA ARG A 73 3.41 18.29 2.52
C ARG A 73 4.78 18.27 1.82
N PHE A 74 5.28 17.10 1.43
CA PHE A 74 6.52 16.99 0.66
C PHE A 74 6.44 17.71 -0.69
N GLN A 75 5.33 17.56 -1.41
CA GLN A 75 5.10 18.27 -2.68
C GLN A 75 5.07 19.79 -2.50
N SER A 76 4.54 20.30 -1.39
CA SER A 76 4.51 21.75 -1.09
C SER A 76 5.86 22.35 -0.69
N MET A 77 6.87 21.52 -0.41
CA MET A 77 8.22 21.96 -0.05
C MET A 77 9.20 21.94 -1.22
N GLN A 78 8.82 21.36 -2.36
CA GLN A 78 9.51 21.49 -3.66
C GLN A 78 9.04 22.75 -4.38
#